data_AF-A0A2G9FIH0-F1
#
_entry.id   AF-A0A2G9FIH0-F1
#
_cell.length_a   1.000
_cell.length_b   1.000
_cell.length_c   1.000
_cell.angle_alpha   90.00
_cell.angle_beta   90.00
_cell.angle_gamma   90.00
#
_symmetry.space_group_name_H-M   'P 1'
#
loop_
_entity.id
_entity.type
_entity.pdbx_description
1 polymer ?
#
loop_
_entity_poly.entity_id
_entity_poly.type
_entity_poly.pdbx_seq_one_letter_code
_entity_poly.pdbx_strand_id
1 'polypeptide(L)' 'MIKVYGKENCSKCTSLKGILTDRNIEFEYIEDMKTLMIVASKARIMSAPVIEYNDNIYTMEAFLKVI' A
#
# COMPACT_ATOMS: atom_id res chain seq x y z
N MET A 1 -4.68 -11.50 2.40
CA MET A 1 -5.36 -10.45 1.59
C MET A 1 -4.47 -9.22 1.58
N ILE A 2 -4.24 -8.61 0.42
CA ILE A 2 -3.37 -7.42 0.31
C ILE A 2 -4.17 -6.21 0.79
N LYS A 3 -3.59 -5.41 1.70
CA LYS A 3 -4.15 -4.11 2.08
C LYS A 3 -3.22 -3.00 1.64
N VAL A 4 -3.78 -2.01 0.97
CA VAL A 4 -3.06 -0.84 0.49
C VAL A 4 -3.55 0.38 1.27
N TYR A 5 -2.68 0.91 2.13
CA TYR A 5 -2.91 2.15 2.85
C TYR A 5 -2.45 3.31 1.99
N GLY A 6 -3.40 4.15 1.60
CA GLY A 6 -3.17 5.30 0.74
C GLY A 6 -3.67 6.60 1.35
N LYS A 7 -3.54 7.67 0.57
CA LYS A 7 -4.11 8.99 0.89
C LYS A 7 -4.64 9.62 -0.38
N GLU A 8 -5.53 10.59 -0.23
CA GLU A 8 -6.00 11.41 -1.34
C GLU A 8 -4.82 12.12 -2.05
N ASN A 9 -4.98 12.37 -3.35
CA ASN A 9 -3.96 13.03 -4.19
C ASN A 9 -2.58 12.36 -4.16
N CYS A 10 -2.54 11.02 -4.16
CA CYS A 10 -1.31 10.24 -4.16
C CYS A 10 -1.10 9.53 -5.50
N SER A 11 -0.26 10.09 -6.37
CA SER A 11 0.03 9.51 -7.70
C SER A 11 0.55 8.07 -7.60
N LYS A 12 1.46 7.79 -6.64
CA LYS A 12 1.99 6.44 -6.41
C LYS A 12 0.90 5.44 -5.97
N CYS A 13 -0.07 5.89 -5.20
CA CYS A 13 -1.19 5.06 -4.74
C CYS A 13 -2.08 4.68 -5.93
N THR A 14 -2.38 5.63 -6.82
CA THR A 14 -3.11 5.37 -8.07
C THR A 14 -2.36 4.42 -8.98
N SER A 15 -1.04 4.59 -9.15
CA SER A 15 -0.22 3.67 -9.95
C SER A 15 -0.24 2.25 -9.39
N LEU A 16 -0.09 2.09 -8.07
CA LEU A 16 -0.14 0.76 -7.45
C LEU A 16 -1.52 0.11 -7.60
N LYS A 17 -2.62 0.86 -7.42
CA LYS A 17 -3.97 0.36 -7.68
C LYS A 17 -4.10 -0.18 -9.11
N GLY A 18 -3.64 0.59 -10.09
CA GLY A 18 -3.65 0.20 -11.50
C GLY A 18 -2.92 -1.13 -11.71
N ILE A 19 -1.66 -1.24 -11.24
CA ILE A 19 -0.87 -2.46 -11.36
C ILE A 19 -1.58 -3.68 -10.75
N LEU A 20 -2.21 -3.53 -9.58
CA LEU A 20 -2.92 -4.64 -8.93
C LEU A 20 -4.19 -5.02 -9.69
N THR A 21 -4.96 -4.05 -10.17
CA THR A 21 -6.15 -4.28 -10.99
C THR A 21 -5.80 -4.93 -12.34
N ASP A 22 -4.77 -4.46 -13.03
CA ASP A 22 -4.27 -5.03 -14.30
C ASP A 22 -3.83 -6.48 -14.15
N ARG A 23 -3.25 -6.83 -13.00
CA ARG A 23 -2.84 -8.22 -12.67
C ARG A 23 -3.98 -9.08 -12.11
N ASN A 24 -5.20 -8.55 -12.03
CA ASN A 24 -6.36 -9.22 -11.43
C ASN A 24 -6.12 -9.69 -9.97
N ILE A 25 -5.33 -8.91 -9.22
CA ILE A 25 -5.01 -9.20 -7.82
C ILE A 25 -6.04 -8.50 -6.93
N GLU A 26 -6.71 -9.25 -6.07
CA GLU A 26 -7.63 -8.67 -5.09
C GLU A 26 -6.87 -7.95 -3.97
N PHE A 27 -7.29 -6.71 -3.69
CA PHE A 27 -6.74 -5.89 -2.63
C PHE A 27 -7.82 -5.04 -1.97
N GLU A 28 -7.61 -4.73 -0.70
CA GLU A 28 -8.37 -3.73 0.04
C GLU A 28 -7.63 -2.39 -0.06
N TYR A 29 -8.34 -1.32 -0.42
CA TYR A 29 -7.77 0.03 -0.36
C TYR A 29 -8.34 0.79 0.83
N ILE A 30 -7.45 1.21 1.73
CA ILE A 30 -7.79 1.93 2.95
C ILE A 30 -7.30 3.36 2.80
N GLU A 31 -8.24 4.29 2.66
CA GLU A 31 -8.00 5.73 2.58
C GLU A 31 -8.33 6.40 3.91
N ASP A 32 -7.61 6.01 4.96
CA ASP A 32 -7.69 6.63 6.28
C ASP A 32 -6.30 7.09 6.72
N MET A 33 -6.14 8.42 6.83
CA MET A 33 -4.85 9.04 7.13
C MET A 33 -4.30 8.59 8.49
N LYS A 34 -5.17 8.40 9.48
CA LYS A 34 -4.77 7.97 10.82
C LYS A 34 -4.21 6.55 10.80
N THR A 35 -4.90 5.63 10.13
CA THR A 35 -4.47 4.23 9.97
C THR A 35 -3.20 4.14 9.15
N LEU A 36 -3.10 4.87 8.05
CA LEU A 36 -1.87 4.98 7.26
C LEU A 36 -0.69 5.41 8.14
N MET A 37 -0.84 6.47 8.94
CA MET A 37 0.23 6.95 9.83
C MET A 37 0.65 5.90 10.86
N ILE A 38 -0.31 5.19 11.46
CA ILE A 38 -0.03 4.15 12.46
C ILE A 38 0.78 3.00 11.83
N VAL A 39 0.34 2.48 10.68
CA VAL A 39 0.99 1.35 9.99
C VAL A 39 2.37 1.77 9.47
N ALA A 40 2.46 2.94 8.82
CA ALA A 40 3.71 3.47 8.30
C ALA A 40 4.75 3.68 9.41
N SER A 41 4.34 4.23 10.56
CA SER A 41 5.23 4.47 11.71
C SER A 41 5.78 3.17 12.29
N LYS A 42 4.95 2.13 12.42
CA LYS A 42 5.40 0.80 12.90
C LYS A 42 6.47 0.20 11.99
N ALA A 43 6.36 0.42 10.69
CA ALA A 43 7.30 -0.08 9.68
C ALA A 43 8.47 0.88 9.38
N ARG A 44 8.54 2.05 10.05
CA ARG A 44 9.51 3.13 9.75
C ARG A 44 9.48 3.58 8.28
N ILE A 45 8.30 3.56 7.67
CA ILE A 45 8.06 4.03 6.30
C ILE A 45 7.52 5.46 6.37
N MET A 46 8.12 6.37 5.60
CA MET A 46 7.76 7.80 5.60
C MET A 46 6.92 8.22 4.39
N SER A 47 6.55 7.28 3.52
CA SER A 47 5.87 7.55 2.26
C SER A 47 4.66 6.65 2.05
N ALA A 48 3.64 7.17 1.38
CA ALA A 48 2.52 6.38 0.85
C ALA A 48 2.78 5.95 -0.62
N PRO A 49 2.17 4.85 -1.09
CA PRO A 49 1.35 3.91 -0.33
C PRO A 49 2.17 2.98 0.57
N VAL A 50 1.54 2.44 1.61
CA VAL A 50 2.06 1.36 2.46
C VAL A 50 1.24 0.11 2.22
N ILE A 51 1.89 -1.04 2.07
CA ILE A 51 1.22 -2.30 1.72
C ILE A 51 1.40 -3.28 2.87
N GLU A 52 0.31 -3.86 3.35
CA GLU A 52 0.33 -5.01 4.26
C GLU A 52 -0.03 -6.28 3.48
N TYR A 53 0.87 -7.26 3.50
CA TYR A 53 0.70 -8.54 2.83
C TYR A 53 1.44 -9.64 3.58
N ASN A 54 0.76 -10.75 3.88
CA ASN A 54 1.29 -11.89 4.63
C ASN A 54 2.04 -11.47 5.91
N ASP A 55 1.39 -10.65 6.76
CA ASP A 55 1.93 -10.12 8.02
C ASP A 55 3.18 -9.23 7.88
N ASN A 56 3.55 -8.86 6.65
CA ASN A 56 4.67 -7.99 6.36
C ASN A 56 4.18 -6.64 5.84
N ILE A 57 4.93 -5.59 6.18
CA ILE A 57 4.67 -4.22 5.72
C ILE A 57 5.73 -3.81 4.72
N TYR A 58 5.30 -3.34 3.55
CA TYR A 58 6.16 -3.01 2.43
C TYR A 58 5.99 -1.55 1.99
N THR A 59 7.08 -0.99 1.47
CA THR A 59 6.99 0.13 0.53
C THR A 59 6.50 -0.38 -0.82
N MET A 60 5.97 0.50 -1.67
CA MET A 60 5.60 0.14 -3.05
C MET A 60 6.73 -0.59 -3.80
N GLU A 61 7.95 -0.07 -3.74
CA GLU A 61 9.11 -0.64 -4.46
C GLU A 61 9.49 -2.03 -3.95
N ALA A 62 9.40 -2.26 -2.64
CA ALA A 62 9.67 -3.57 -2.06
C ALA A 62 8.56 -4.55 -2.43
N PHE A 63 7.30 -4.13 -2.35
CA PHE A 63 6.15 -4.97 -2.65
C PHE A 63 6.13 -5.45 -4.09
N LEU A 64 6.47 -4.58 -5.06
CA LEU A 64 6.54 -4.93 -6.48
C LEU A 64 7.56 -6.02 -6.81
N LYS A 65 8.52 -6.32 -5.93
CA LYS A 65 9.48 -7.43 -6.07
C LYS A 65 8.95 -8.75 -5.53
N VAL A 66 7.87 -8.71 -4.75
CA VAL A 66 7.27 -9.86 -4.07
C VAL A 66 6.07 -10.41 -4.87
N ILE A 67 5.52 -9.63 -5.81
CA ILE A 67 4.32 -9.96 -6.60
C ILE A 67 4.57 -10.17 -8.09
#